data_AF-A0AA41X4W6-F1
#
_entry.id   AF-A0AA41X4W6-F1
#
_cell.length_a   1.000
_cell.length_b   1.000
_cell.length_c   1.000
_cell.angle_alpha   90.00
_cell.angle_beta   90.00
_cell.angle_gamma   90.00
#
_symmetry.space_group_name_H-M   'P 1'
#
loop_
_entity.id
_entity.type
_entity.pdbx_description
1 polymer ?
#
loop_
_entity_poly.entity_id
_entity_poly.type
_entity_poly.pdbx_seq_one_letter_code
_entity_poly.pdbx_strand_id
1 'polypeptide(L)'
;AIVLVFLVMLLFLQNWRATLIPTIAVPVVLLGTFAVLYAFGFSINVLTMFGLVLAIGLLVDDAIVVVENVERIIHEEGLSPKEATKKSMT
;
A
#
# COMPACT_ATOMS: atom_id res chain seq x y z
N ALA A 1 14.62 -5.88 -4.32
CA ALA A 1 13.16 -5.77 -4.59
C ALA A 1 12.56 -4.54 -3.90
N ILE A 2 12.57 -4.45 -2.57
CA ILE A 2 11.95 -3.34 -1.81
C ILE A 2 12.47 -1.96 -2.23
N VAL A 3 13.78 -1.81 -2.45
CA VAL A 3 14.39 -0.55 -2.93
C VAL A 3 13.85 -0.13 -4.31
N LEU A 4 13.59 -1.09 -5.19
CA LEU A 4 13.09 -0.82 -6.54
C LEU A 4 11.61 -0.42 -6.49
N VAL A 5 10.82 -1.06 -5.64
CA VAL A 5 9.44 -0.65 -5.35
C VAL A 5 9.41 0.76 -4.77
N PHE A 6 10.26 1.07 -3.80
CA PHE A 6 10.38 2.41 -3.23
C PHE A 6 10.71 3.46 -4.29
N LEU A 7 11.69 3.19 -5.18
CA LEU A 7 12.07 4.12 -6.24
C LEU A 7 10.96 4.34 -7.28
N VAL A 8 10.28 3.28 -7.72
CA VAL A 8 9.16 3.38 -8.67
C VAL A 8 8.01 4.18 -8.05
N MET A 9 7.67 3.89 -6.79
CA MET A 9 6.63 4.59 -6.06
C MET A 9 6.99 6.06 -5.81
N LEU A 10 8.24 6.36 -5.47
CA LEU A 10 8.72 7.73 -5.25
C LEU A 10 8.63 8.55 -6.55
N LEU A 11 8.95 7.92 -7.68
CA LEU A 11 8.90 8.56 -8.99
C LEU A 11 7.46 8.84 -9.43
N PHE A 12 6.53 7.91 -9.15
CA PHE A 12 5.10 8.08 -9.48
C PHE A 12 4.38 9.10 -8.59
N LEU A 13 4.62 9.04 -7.28
CA LEU A 13 3.88 9.86 -6.31
C LEU A 13 4.50 11.25 -6.12
N GLN A 14 5.79 11.45 -6.42
CA GLN A 14 6.59 12.67 -6.16
C GLN A 14 6.48 13.22 -4.71
N ASN A 15 5.86 12.46 -3.80
CA ASN A 15 5.59 12.83 -2.42
C ASN A 15 6.09 11.71 -1.50
N TRP A 16 7.12 12.03 -0.71
CA TRP A 16 7.81 11.11 0.20
C TRP A 16 6.89 10.54 1.29
N ARG A 17 5.86 11.30 1.71
CA ARG A 17 4.93 10.86 2.76
C ARG A 17 4.01 9.76 2.25
N ALA A 18 3.56 9.89 1.00
CA ALA A 18 2.70 8.90 0.38
C ALA A 18 3.41 7.61 0.02
N THR A 19 4.73 7.67 -0.22
CA THR A 19 5.53 6.49 -0.57
C THR A 19 5.79 5.55 0.61
N LEU A 20 5.80 6.07 1.83
CA LEU A 20 6.11 5.31 3.04
C LEU A 20 5.05 4.24 3.35
N ILE A 21 3.78 4.54 3.06
CA ILE A 21 2.65 3.67 3.38
C ILE A 21 2.73 2.33 2.64
N PRO A 22 2.81 2.29 1.29
CA PRO A 22 2.96 1.03 0.55
C PRO A 22 4.29 0.33 0.86
N THR A 23 5.36 1.07 1.18
CA THR A 23 6.67 0.50 1.55
C THR A 23 6.58 -0.38 2.81
N ILE A 24 5.71 -0.03 3.76
CA ILE A 24 5.47 -0.80 4.99
C ILE A 24 4.38 -1.84 4.78
N ALA A 25 3.32 -1.51 4.05
CA ALA A 25 2.17 -2.39 3.84
C ALA A 25 2.54 -3.68 3.06
N VAL A 26 3.36 -3.57 2.01
CA VAL A 26 3.72 -4.71 1.16
C VAL A 26 4.43 -5.83 1.94
N PRO A 27 5.47 -5.56 2.75
CA PRO A 27 6.07 -6.58 3.61
C PRO A 27 5.09 -7.24 4.58
N VAL A 28 4.20 -6.46 5.21
CA VAL A 28 3.23 -6.98 6.18
C VAL A 28 2.26 -7.94 5.52
N VAL A 29 1.75 -7.58 4.34
CA VAL A 29 0.82 -8.44 3.59
C VAL A 29 1.51 -9.70 3.08
N LEU A 30 2.74 -9.60 2.55
CA LEU A 30 3.50 -10.76 2.12
C LEU A 30 3.72 -11.76 3.25
N LEU A 31 4.09 -11.29 4.44
CA LEU A 31 4.23 -12.14 5.62
C LEU A 31 2.90 -12.82 5.99
N GLY A 32 1.80 -12.07 5.97
CA GLY A 32 0.45 -12.63 6.21
C GLY A 32 0.06 -13.69 5.18
N THR A 33 0.28 -13.43 3.89
CA THR A 33 -0.03 -14.39 2.82
C THR A 33 0.81 -15.65 2.97
N PHE A 34 2.12 -15.54 3.20
CA PHE A 34 2.97 -16.72 3.41
C PHE A 34 2.60 -17.50 4.66
N ALA A 35 2.23 -16.82 5.75
CA ALA A 35 1.75 -17.48 6.97
C ALA A 35 0.47 -18.29 6.72
N VAL A 36 -0.48 -17.72 5.98
CA VAL A 36 -1.73 -18.41 5.61
C VAL A 36 -1.44 -19.59 4.66
N LEU A 37 -0.66 -19.38 3.60
CA LEU A 37 -0.29 -20.47 2.69
C LEU A 37 0.41 -21.62 3.44
N TYR A 38 1.31 -21.29 4.37
CA TYR A 38 1.97 -22.27 5.22
C TYR A 38 0.99 -23.01 6.13
N ALA A 39 0.05 -22.31 6.78
CA ALA A 39 -0.94 -22.90 7.67
C ALA A 39 -1.90 -23.87 6.94
N PHE A 40 -2.26 -23.57 5.68
CA PHE A 40 -3.11 -24.42 4.85
C PHE A 40 -2.33 -25.46 4.02
N GLY A 41 -0.99 -25.50 4.14
CA GLY A 41 -0.14 -26.44 3.40
C GLY A 41 -0.08 -26.20 1.89
N PHE A 42 -0.41 -24.99 1.43
CA PHE A 42 -0.34 -24.63 0.02
C PHE A 42 1.10 -24.37 -0.42
N SER A 43 1.44 -24.80 -1.64
CA SER A 43 2.75 -24.57 -2.25
C SER A 43 2.80 -23.25 -3.02
N ILE A 44 3.98 -22.64 -3.05
CA ILE A 44 4.24 -21.46 -3.91
C ILE A 44 4.48 -21.97 -5.33
N ASN A 45 3.47 -21.82 -6.18
CA ASN A 45 3.49 -22.13 -7.60
C ASN A 45 3.03 -20.94 -8.44
N VAL A 46 3.03 -21.08 -9.77
CA VAL A 46 2.67 -20.00 -10.71
C VAL A 46 1.29 -19.39 -10.42
N LEU A 47 0.29 -20.21 -10.05
CA LEU A 47 -1.05 -19.72 -9.72
C LEU A 47 -1.03 -18.86 -8.45
N THR A 48 -0.37 -19.33 -7.39
CA THR A 48 -0.28 -18.57 -6.14
C THR A 48 0.56 -17.30 -6.29
N MET A 49 1.61 -17.33 -7.12
CA MET A 49 2.44 -16.16 -7.42
C MET A 49 1.66 -15.13 -8.24
N PHE A 50 0.84 -15.58 -9.18
CA PHE A 50 -0.07 -14.70 -9.92
C PHE A 50 -1.07 -14.00 -8.99
N GLY A 51 -1.69 -14.76 -8.09
CA GLY A 51 -2.57 -14.21 -7.05
C GLY A 51 -1.86 -13.21 -6.14
N LEU A 52 -0.61 -13.49 -5.76
CA LEU A 52 0.21 -12.60 -4.95
C LEU A 52 0.47 -11.26 -5.65
N VAL A 53 0.82 -11.29 -6.94
CA VAL A 53 1.05 -10.08 -7.74
C VAL A 53 -0.21 -9.23 -7.86
N LEU A 54 -1.37 -9.86 -8.14
CA LEU A 54 -2.65 -9.16 -8.18
C LEU A 54 -3.02 -8.54 -6.82
N ALA A 55 -2.84 -9.31 -5.73
CA ALA A 55 -3.12 -8.84 -4.39
C ALA A 55 -2.27 -7.63 -4.00
N ILE A 56 -0.98 -7.63 -4.37
CA ILE A 56 -0.10 -6.47 -4.14
C ILE A 56 -0.59 -5.25 -4.91
N GLY A 57 -0.99 -5.40 -6.18
CA GLY A 57 -1.51 -4.29 -6.99
C GLY A 57 -2.75 -3.66 -6.35
N LEU A 58 -3.75 -4.48 -6.01
CA LEU A 58 -4.98 -4.01 -5.37
C LEU A 58 -4.73 -3.35 -4.01
N LEU A 59 -3.83 -3.91 -3.19
CA LEU A 59 -3.46 -3.35 -1.90
C LEU A 59 -2.79 -1.97 -2.04
N VAL A 60 -1.86 -1.86 -2.98
CA VAL A 60 -1.11 -0.61 -3.19
C VAL A 60 -2.04 0.47 -3.74
N ASP A 61 -2.93 0.12 -4.67
CA ASP A 61 -3.93 1.06 -5.22
C ASP A 61 -4.84 1.62 -4.11
N ASP A 62 -5.38 0.77 -3.24
CA ASP A 62 -6.20 1.21 -2.10
C ASP A 62 -5.44 2.14 -1.15
N ALA A 63 -4.21 1.77 -0.80
CA ALA A 63 -3.35 2.59 0.05
C ALA A 63 -3.01 3.94 -0.58
N ILE A 64 -2.80 4.00 -1.90
CA ILE A 64 -2.52 5.25 -2.62
C ILE A 64 -3.74 6.16 -2.60
N VAL A 65 -4.93 5.64 -2.93
CA VAL A 65 -6.16 6.44 -3.04
C VAL A 65 -6.50 7.11 -1.71
N VAL A 66 -6.36 6.38 -0.59
CA VAL A 66 -6.61 6.96 0.75
C VAL A 66 -5.66 8.11 1.03
N VAL A 67 -4.37 7.95 0.71
CA VAL A 67 -3.37 8.97 0.98
C VAL A 67 -3.56 10.20 0.11
N GLU A 68 -3.84 9.99 -1.18
CA GLU A 68 -4.12 11.08 -2.10
C GLU A 68 -5.36 11.86 -1.66
N ASN A 69 -6.39 11.18 -1.16
CA ASN A 69 -7.57 11.83 -0.60
C ASN A 69 -7.23 12.66 0.66
N VAL A 70 -6.39 12.15 1.55
CA VAL A 70 -5.90 12.92 2.72
C VAL A 70 -5.11 14.15 2.28
N GLU A 71 -4.17 14.00 1.35
CA GLU A 71 -3.33 15.10 0.87
C GLU A 71 -4.20 16.17 0.18
N ARG A 72 -5.20 15.74 -0.60
CA ARG A 72 -6.19 16.63 -1.24
C ARG A 72 -6.96 17.45 -0.20
N ILE A 73 -7.49 16.82 0.85
CA ILE A 73 -8.23 17.52 1.91
C ILE A 73 -7.34 18.52 2.66
N ILE A 74 -6.07 18.16 2.93
CA ILE A 74 -5.11 19.09 3.55
C ILE A 74 -4.89 20.31 2.65
N HIS A 75 -4.75 20.09 1.34
CA HIS A 75 -4.43 21.15 0.40
C HIS A 75 -5.63 22.04 0.03
N GLU A 76 -6.84 21.49 -0.02
CA GLU A 76 -8.07 22.22 -0.34
C GLU A 76 -8.69 22.90 0.88
N GLU A 77 -8.71 22.23 2.04
CA GLU A 77 -9.39 22.74 3.25
C GLU A 77 -8.43 23.30 4.31
N GLY A 78 -7.12 23.14 4.13
CA GLY A 78 -6.11 23.63 5.08
C GLY A 78 -6.14 22.94 6.44
N LEU A 79 -6.79 21.78 6.54
CA LEU A 79 -6.95 21.03 7.79
C LEU A 79 -5.63 20.44 8.26
N SER A 80 -5.50 20.26 9.58
CA SER A 80 -4.34 19.57 10.14
C SER A 80 -4.30 18.10 9.68
N PRO A 81 -3.12 17.46 9.56
CA PRO A 81 -3.01 16.08 9.05
C PRO A 81 -3.91 15.08 9.80
N LYS A 82 -4.09 15.26 11.11
CA LYS A 82 -4.93 14.40 11.94
C LYS A 82 -6.42 14.57 11.62
N GLU A 83 -6.87 15.80 11.39
CA GLU A 83 -8.26 16.11 11.05
C GLU A 83 -8.58 15.68 9.61
N ALA A 84 -7.64 15.89 8.69
CA ALA A 84 -7.76 15.42 7.32
C ALA A 84 -7.86 13.89 7.23
N THR A 85 -7.04 13.15 7.97
CA THR A 85 -7.15 11.68 8.05
C THR A 85 -8.48 11.25 8.66
N LYS A 86 -8.95 11.92 9.72
CA LYS A 86 -10.26 11.60 10.30
C LYS A 86 -11.39 11.82 9.30
N LYS A 87 -11.35 12.93 8.55
CA LYS A 87 -12.35 13.27 7.54
C LYS A 87 -12.27 12.35 6.32
N SER A 88 -11.09 11.93 5.89
CA SER A 88 -10.93 11.04 4.73
C SER A 88 -11.46 9.63 4.97
N MET A 89 -11.55 9.20 6.22
CA MET A 89 -12.01 7.87 6.63
C MET A 89 -13.49 7.82 7.03
N THR A 90 -14.17 8.98 7.14
CA THR A 90 -15.59 9.08 7.49
C THR A 90 -16.41 9.33 6.24
#